data_AF-A0A4Q6IMC7-F1
#
_entry.id   AF-A0A4Q6IMC7-F1
#
_cell.length_a   1.000
_cell.length_b   1.000
_cell.length_c   1.000
_cell.angle_alpha   90.00
_cell.angle_beta   90.00
_cell.angle_gamma   90.00
#
_symmetry.space_group_name_H-M   'P 1'
#
loop_
_entity.id
_entity.type
_entity.pdbx_description
1 polymer ?
#
loop_
_entity_poly.entity_id
_entity_poly.type
_entity_poly.pdbx_seq_one_letter_code
_entity_poly.pdbx_strand_id
1 'polypeptide(L)'
;MQAVFTCRDAHVAQHAARLLSSAALDGALTEQQEITAHKIATALPDAPAASFRQALERARASVWPSAAPALFSWPDDDRLEGPAQDEPELPVSATRSPKDARLADLPGLVVRVVQLREFHVYDQAKLVAAAAAGGWQPMEDEELGEDDPHDLVGAVMFAAESTGELPGMDWLTDAQEGQLLLPARGDEVADWSTEPVRINFGTGWRLQQAANPYAAPPRNPGATAAVPEEPQPDFASLFALPAACDCEEEDCQKCHWTFTPRTADLLFSALDELAEAAYDDAAELGERPVTQDDDGAWGFFSRLPQVTWRQNLQWRRNLARACDDLAGDLQRGSWPRPTCAAEEMVLHLALGEAPAHLEAGDSAHAALPKHRDDYDFDACSDFFFQDHDVLWLYDSKYNEGSDEADGSEPSPIPPALHPDNWFEDFGNVPARSPERGHRR
;
A
#
# COMPACT_ATOMS: atom_id res chain seq x y z
N MET A 1 17.24 36.10 -10.39
CA MET A 1 18.16 34.94 -10.50
C MET A 1 18.35 34.34 -9.13
N GLN A 2 17.69 33.21 -8.91
CA GLN A 2 17.90 32.32 -7.76
C GLN A 2 19.29 31.70 -7.96
N ALA A 3 20.17 31.80 -6.96
CA ALA A 3 21.46 31.13 -7.04
C ALA A 3 21.20 29.63 -6.87
N VAL A 4 21.30 28.87 -7.95
CA VAL A 4 21.12 27.42 -7.92
C VAL A 4 22.51 26.79 -7.89
N PHE A 5 22.79 26.06 -6.82
CA PHE A 5 24.00 25.28 -6.66
C PHE A 5 23.70 23.82 -7.03
N THR A 6 24.28 23.35 -8.14
CA THR A 6 24.20 21.96 -8.58
C THR A 6 25.55 21.28 -8.40
N CYS A 7 25.58 20.20 -7.64
CA CYS A 7 26.78 19.40 -7.40
C CYS A 7 26.41 17.92 -7.50
N ARG A 8 27.20 17.14 -8.25
CA ARG A 8 27.00 15.68 -8.38
C ARG A 8 27.67 14.88 -7.27
N ASP A 9 28.60 15.50 -6.55
CA ASP A 9 29.31 14.88 -5.43
C ASP A 9 28.60 15.23 -4.11
N ALA A 10 28.06 14.20 -3.46
CA ALA A 10 27.27 14.34 -2.23
C ALA A 10 28.09 14.92 -1.06
N HIS A 11 29.37 14.59 -0.95
CA HIS A 11 30.24 15.12 0.12
C HIS A 11 30.54 16.59 -0.11
N VAL A 12 30.86 16.98 -1.35
CA VAL A 12 31.06 18.39 -1.72
C VAL A 12 29.78 19.20 -1.48
N ALA A 13 28.62 18.64 -1.81
CA ALA A 13 27.32 19.26 -1.57
C ALA A 13 27.04 19.45 -0.07
N GLN A 14 27.30 18.45 0.76
CA GLN A 14 27.10 18.51 2.21
C GLN A 14 28.02 19.56 2.86
N HIS A 15 29.30 19.59 2.49
CA HIS A 15 30.23 20.59 3.00
C HIS A 15 29.88 22.01 2.54
N ALA A 16 29.44 22.17 1.28
CA ALA A 16 28.96 23.44 0.76
C ALA A 16 27.73 23.94 1.53
N ALA A 17 26.76 23.06 1.81
CA ALA A 17 25.57 23.39 2.59
C ALA A 17 25.91 23.81 4.02
N ARG A 18 26.78 23.07 4.72
CA ARG A 18 27.25 23.44 6.07
C ARG A 18 27.91 24.82 6.09
N LEU A 19 28.76 25.12 5.12
CA LEU A 19 29.42 26.43 5.01
C LEU A 19 28.44 27.56 4.73
N LEU A 20 27.44 27.34 3.88
CA LEU A 20 26.40 28.33 3.59
C LEU A 20 25.52 28.59 4.83
N SER A 21 25.16 27.54 5.58
CA SER A 21 24.42 27.66 6.83
C SER A 21 25.22 28.42 7.90
N SER A 22 26.50 28.09 8.09
CA SER A 22 27.37 28.84 9.01
C SER A 22 27.55 30.30 8.57
N ALA A 23 27.76 30.55 7.27
CA ALA A 23 27.87 31.91 6.74
C ALA A 23 26.59 32.73 6.92
N ALA A 24 25.42 32.09 6.78
CA ALA A 24 24.12 32.73 6.96
C ALA A 24 23.81 33.03 8.44
N LEU A 25 24.25 32.18 9.37
CA LEU A 25 24.04 32.33 10.81
C LEU A 25 25.03 33.33 11.44
N ASP A 26 26.32 33.20 11.13
CA ASP A 26 27.39 33.93 11.83
C ASP A 26 27.92 35.13 11.03
N GLY A 27 27.56 35.26 9.75
CA GLY A 27 27.98 36.33 8.84
C GLY A 27 29.47 36.30 8.43
N ALA A 28 30.32 35.61 9.20
CA ALA A 28 31.74 35.42 8.96
C ALA A 28 32.12 33.93 9.05
N LEU A 29 33.01 33.48 8.17
CA LEU A 29 33.60 32.15 8.24
C LEU A 29 34.92 32.18 9.03
N THR A 30 35.21 31.09 9.73
CA THR A 30 36.55 30.84 10.30
C THR A 30 37.59 30.61 9.20
N GLU A 31 38.87 30.76 9.52
CA GLU A 31 39.98 30.52 8.58
C GLU A 31 39.93 29.11 7.97
N GLN A 32 39.58 28.11 8.78
CA GLN A 32 39.42 26.72 8.33
C GLN A 32 38.24 26.54 7.36
N GLN A 33 37.15 27.26 7.59
CA GLN A 33 35.97 27.26 6.72
C GLN A 33 36.27 27.99 5.39
N GLU A 34 37.07 29.06 5.41
CA GLU A 34 37.54 29.73 4.18
C GLU A 34 38.44 28.81 3.33
N ILE A 35 39.36 28.08 3.96
CA ILE A 35 40.19 27.08 3.25
C ILE A 35 39.29 26.01 2.63
N THR A 36 38.27 25.55 3.35
CA THR A 36 37.33 24.54 2.86
C THR A 36 36.47 25.07 1.71
N ALA A 37 35.98 26.31 1.81
CA ALA A 37 35.23 26.96 0.73
C ALA A 37 36.08 27.10 -0.55
N HIS A 38 37.38 27.41 -0.42
CA HIS A 38 38.28 27.48 -1.57
C HIS A 38 38.52 26.10 -2.21
N LYS A 39 38.69 25.05 -1.41
CA LYS A 39 38.80 23.66 -1.90
C LYS A 39 37.55 23.22 -2.66
N ILE A 40 36.36 23.56 -2.16
CA ILE A 40 35.09 23.25 -2.84
C ILE A 40 35.00 24.02 -4.16
N ALA A 41 35.28 25.33 -4.16
CA ALA A 41 35.21 26.14 -5.37
C ALA A 41 36.20 25.70 -6.47
N THR A 42 37.32 25.08 -6.10
CA THR A 42 38.32 24.55 -7.04
C THR A 42 38.01 23.13 -7.52
N ALA A 43 37.28 22.33 -6.74
CA ALA A 43 36.81 21.01 -7.13
C ALA A 43 35.61 21.03 -8.09
N LEU A 44 34.90 22.16 -8.17
CA LEU A 44 33.68 22.31 -8.96
C LEU A 44 33.96 22.85 -10.38
N PRO A 45 33.13 22.50 -11.38
CA PRO A 45 33.15 23.16 -12.68
C PRO A 45 32.81 24.66 -12.57
N ASP A 46 33.26 25.46 -13.54
CA ASP A 46 33.23 26.94 -13.47
C ASP A 46 31.86 27.54 -13.11
N ALA A 47 30.77 27.03 -13.71
CA ALA A 47 29.43 27.53 -13.45
C ALA A 47 28.92 27.21 -12.02
N PRO A 48 28.95 25.95 -11.55
CA PRO A 48 28.70 25.63 -10.14
C PRO A 48 29.61 26.35 -9.14
N ALA A 49 30.90 26.49 -9.46
CA ALA A 49 31.86 27.22 -8.62
C ALA A 49 31.51 28.71 -8.51
N ALA A 50 31.03 29.33 -9.59
CA ALA A 50 30.55 30.71 -9.59
C ALA A 50 29.25 30.86 -8.78
N SER A 51 28.30 29.94 -8.95
CA SER A 51 27.06 29.90 -8.16
C SER A 51 27.33 29.73 -6.67
N PHE A 52 28.25 28.84 -6.29
CA PHE A 52 28.64 28.63 -4.88
C PHE A 52 29.26 29.89 -4.26
N ARG A 53 30.20 30.54 -4.95
CA ARG A 53 30.80 31.81 -4.49
C ARG A 53 29.76 32.90 -4.31
N GLN A 54 28.88 33.07 -5.30
CA GLN A 54 27.79 34.04 -5.21
C GLN A 54 26.83 33.73 -4.05
N ALA A 55 26.56 32.45 -3.79
CA ALA A 55 25.72 32.05 -2.68
C ALA A 55 26.37 32.36 -1.33
N LEU A 56 27.67 32.10 -1.20
CA LEU A 56 28.42 32.38 0.02
C LEU A 56 28.51 33.88 0.31
N GLU A 57 28.71 34.70 -0.71
CA GLU A 57 28.68 36.17 -0.59
C GLU A 57 27.32 36.67 -0.12
N ARG A 58 26.23 36.14 -0.69
CA ARG A 58 24.86 36.50 -0.29
C ARG A 58 24.52 36.05 1.13
N ALA A 59 24.98 34.86 1.54
CA ALA A 59 24.81 34.35 2.89
C ALA A 59 25.55 35.25 3.91
N ARG A 60 26.81 35.60 3.65
CA ARG A 60 27.59 36.54 4.48
C ARG A 60 26.97 37.93 4.57
N ALA A 61 26.36 38.39 3.49
CA ALA A 61 25.66 39.67 3.45
C ALA A 61 24.27 39.63 4.11
N SER A 62 23.83 38.47 4.63
CA SER A 62 22.48 38.24 5.19
C SER A 62 21.35 38.58 4.21
N VAL A 63 21.61 38.48 2.90
CA VAL A 63 20.63 38.72 1.82
C VAL A 63 19.97 37.41 1.37
N TRP A 64 20.26 36.29 2.04
CA TRP A 64 19.71 34.99 1.72
C TRP A 64 18.24 34.88 2.17
N PRO A 65 17.32 34.42 1.30
CA PRO A 65 15.92 34.26 1.67
C PRO A 65 15.76 32.96 2.47
N SER A 66 15.93 33.02 3.78
CA SER A 66 15.44 31.97 4.67
C SER A 66 14.91 32.57 5.96
N ALA A 67 13.62 32.35 6.23
CA ALA A 67 13.12 32.40 7.59
C ALA A 67 13.95 31.39 8.43
N ALA A 68 14.23 31.75 9.68
CA ALA A 68 15.18 31.08 10.54
C ALA A 68 14.99 29.54 10.78
N PRO A 69 13.85 28.86 10.48
CA PRO A 69 13.79 27.40 10.64
C PRO A 69 14.10 26.61 9.35
N ALA A 70 14.41 27.23 8.21
CA ALA A 70 14.64 26.50 6.94
C ALA A 70 16.10 26.07 6.71
N LEU A 71 16.93 25.97 7.75
CA LEU A 71 18.29 25.44 7.64
C LEU A 71 18.30 24.02 8.24
N PHE A 72 18.39 23.03 7.37
CA PHE A 72 18.61 21.63 7.75
C PHE A 72 19.85 21.52 8.63
N SER A 73 19.70 21.12 9.90
CA SER A 73 20.83 20.75 10.76
C SER A 73 21.04 19.25 10.68
N TRP A 74 22.17 18.84 10.12
CA TRP A 74 22.64 17.46 10.22
C TRP A 74 23.18 17.22 11.63
N PRO A 75 23.00 16.03 12.23
CA PRO A 75 23.57 15.72 13.53
C PRO A 75 25.09 15.99 13.53
N ASP A 76 25.57 16.69 14.56
CA ASP A 76 26.99 16.84 14.83
C ASP A 76 27.54 15.48 15.23
N ASP A 77 28.17 14.80 14.28
CA ASP A 77 28.99 13.62 14.55
C ASP A 77 30.47 14.01 14.51
N ASP A 78 31.23 13.37 15.38
CA ASP A 78 32.43 13.86 16.06
C ASP A 78 33.51 14.59 15.24
N ARG A 79 34.17 15.51 15.96
CA ARG A 79 35.45 16.13 15.57
C ARG A 79 36.46 15.05 15.17
N LEU A 80 36.79 14.98 13.88
CA LEU A 80 38.00 14.30 13.42
C LEU A 80 39.25 15.08 13.87
N GLU A 81 39.84 14.68 14.99
CA GLU A 81 41.30 14.72 15.10
C GLU A 81 41.89 13.84 13.98
N GLY A 82 43.02 14.28 13.42
CA GLY A 82 43.53 13.80 12.13
C GLY A 82 43.69 12.28 11.99
N PRO A 83 43.80 11.78 10.73
CA PRO A 83 43.66 10.37 10.44
C PRO A 83 44.78 9.57 11.12
N ALA A 84 44.40 8.69 12.05
CA ALA A 84 45.17 7.48 12.24
C ALA A 84 45.01 6.67 10.96
N GLN A 85 46.15 6.39 10.34
CA GLN A 85 46.27 5.53 9.17
C GLN A 85 45.69 4.15 9.52
N ASP A 86 45.01 3.54 8.54
CA ASP A 86 44.42 2.19 8.54
C ASP A 86 42.90 2.08 8.83
N GLU A 87 42.08 2.92 8.19
CA GLU A 87 40.70 2.49 7.85
C GLU A 87 40.69 1.83 6.46
N PRO A 88 40.14 0.61 6.33
CA PRO A 88 40.03 -0.05 5.03
C PRO A 88 39.10 0.75 4.13
N GLU A 89 39.57 1.08 2.92
CA GLU A 89 38.78 1.75 1.89
C GLU A 89 37.43 1.05 1.72
N LEU A 90 36.33 1.74 2.07
CA LEU A 90 34.98 1.25 1.80
C LEU A 90 34.81 1.12 0.28
N PRO A 91 34.41 -0.05 -0.24
CA PRO A 91 34.34 -0.26 -1.68
C PRO A 91 33.29 0.65 -2.31
N VAL A 92 33.76 1.55 -3.19
CA VAL A 92 32.93 2.37 -4.07
C VAL A 92 32.25 1.46 -5.08
N SER A 93 30.96 1.19 -4.89
CA SER A 93 30.04 0.55 -5.83
C SER A 93 30.58 -0.75 -6.46
N ALA A 94 30.47 -1.86 -5.71
CA ALA A 94 30.59 -3.18 -6.30
C ALA A 94 29.28 -3.54 -7.02
N THR A 95 29.37 -3.96 -8.29
CA THR A 95 28.25 -4.60 -9.00
C THR A 95 27.95 -5.93 -8.28
N ARG A 96 26.80 -6.02 -7.61
CA ARG A 96 26.42 -7.20 -6.81
C ARG A 96 25.48 -8.11 -7.59
N SER A 97 25.61 -9.42 -7.38
CA SER A 97 24.63 -10.40 -7.87
C SER A 97 23.61 -10.71 -6.75
N PRO A 98 22.37 -11.15 -7.07
CA PRO A 98 21.38 -11.53 -6.06
C PRO A 98 21.89 -12.58 -5.06
N LYS A 99 22.85 -13.42 -5.48
CA LYS A 99 23.46 -14.47 -4.63
C LYS A 99 24.44 -13.93 -3.59
N ASP A 100 24.86 -12.67 -3.71
CA ASP A 100 25.87 -12.03 -2.87
C ASP A 100 25.30 -10.83 -2.05
N ALA A 101 23.98 -10.68 -2.00
CA ALA A 101 23.32 -9.47 -1.49
C ALA A 101 22.67 -9.65 -0.10
N ARG A 102 23.11 -10.59 0.74
CA ARG A 102 22.52 -10.73 2.09
C ARG A 102 22.80 -9.49 2.94
N LEU A 103 21.80 -9.01 3.65
CA LEU A 103 21.84 -7.84 4.53
C LEU A 103 22.98 -7.95 5.55
N ALA A 104 23.20 -9.15 6.09
CA ALA A 104 24.27 -9.42 7.06
C ALA A 104 25.69 -9.28 6.48
N ASP A 105 25.84 -9.39 5.16
CA ASP A 105 27.13 -9.28 4.46
C ASP A 105 27.37 -7.86 3.94
N LEU A 106 26.41 -6.94 4.10
CA LEU A 106 26.52 -5.56 3.63
C LEU A 106 27.31 -4.70 4.61
N PRO A 107 28.39 -4.02 4.16
CA PRO A 107 29.09 -3.08 5.02
C PRO A 107 28.21 -1.82 5.21
N GLY A 108 27.90 -1.50 6.46
CA GLY A 108 27.16 -0.29 6.84
C GLY A 108 25.66 -0.48 7.06
N LEU A 109 24.97 0.62 7.31
CA LEU A 109 23.52 0.64 7.53
C LEU A 109 22.78 0.55 6.20
N VAL A 110 21.71 -0.24 6.16
CA VAL A 110 20.83 -0.35 5.00
C VAL A 110 19.47 0.20 5.38
N VAL A 111 19.01 1.19 4.62
CA VAL A 111 17.70 1.81 4.78
C VAL A 111 16.83 1.39 3.61
N ARG A 112 15.67 0.80 3.90
CA ARG A 112 14.60 0.59 2.93
C ARG A 112 13.70 1.81 2.93
N VAL A 113 13.41 2.32 1.74
CA VAL A 113 12.36 3.31 1.55
C VAL A 113 11.36 2.71 0.59
N VAL A 114 10.11 2.57 1.04
CA VAL A 114 8.98 2.16 0.21
C VAL A 114 8.17 3.41 -0.07
N GLN A 115 7.84 3.62 -1.34
CA GLN A 115 7.04 4.76 -1.75
C GLN A 115 5.94 4.30 -2.70
N LEU A 116 4.71 4.71 -2.40
CA LEU A 116 3.55 4.56 -3.25
C LEU A 116 3.08 5.96 -3.66
N ARG A 117 3.02 6.19 -4.97
CA ARG A 117 2.47 7.40 -5.55
C ARG A 117 1.43 7.07 -6.60
N GLU A 118 0.27 7.69 -6.47
CA GLU A 118 -0.82 7.58 -7.42
C GLU A 118 -1.11 8.95 -8.00
N PHE A 119 -1.19 9.01 -9.33
CA PHE A 119 -1.43 10.25 -10.07
C PHE A 119 -2.73 10.14 -10.83
N HIS A 120 -3.51 11.22 -10.82
CA HIS A 120 -4.66 11.36 -11.68
C HIS A 120 -4.38 12.40 -12.77
N VAL A 121 -4.48 11.96 -14.02
CA VAL A 121 -4.20 12.79 -15.20
C VAL A 121 -5.52 13.30 -15.77
N TYR A 122 -5.85 14.55 -15.45
CA TYR A 122 -7.07 15.19 -15.93
C TYR A 122 -6.88 15.98 -17.24
N ASP A 123 -5.64 16.27 -17.66
CA ASP A 123 -5.32 16.94 -18.92
C ASP A 123 -4.00 16.42 -19.50
N GLN A 124 -4.12 15.37 -20.32
CA GLN A 124 -3.01 14.64 -20.94
C GLN A 124 -2.10 15.55 -21.79
N ALA A 125 -2.70 16.38 -22.65
CA ALA A 125 -1.93 17.23 -23.57
C ALA A 125 -1.09 18.27 -22.79
N LYS A 126 -1.66 18.82 -21.72
CA LYS A 126 -0.97 19.77 -20.86
C LYS A 126 0.15 19.12 -20.05
N LEU A 127 -0.08 17.90 -19.55
CA LEU A 127 0.93 17.11 -18.85
C LEU A 127 2.13 16.82 -19.75
N VAL A 128 1.90 16.28 -20.95
CA VAL A 128 2.95 15.96 -21.93
C VAL A 128 3.74 17.22 -22.31
N ALA A 129 3.05 18.34 -22.57
CA ALA A 129 3.71 19.60 -22.88
C ALA A 129 4.56 20.12 -21.70
N ALA A 130 4.09 19.96 -20.47
CA ALA A 130 4.81 20.36 -19.27
C ALA A 130 6.04 19.47 -19.02
N ALA A 131 5.90 18.15 -19.17
CA ALA A 131 7.01 17.20 -19.07
C ALA A 131 8.09 17.51 -20.12
N ALA A 132 7.68 17.73 -21.38
CA ALA A 132 8.59 18.11 -22.45
C ALA A 132 9.31 19.44 -22.18
N ALA A 133 8.62 20.44 -21.63
CA ALA A 133 9.24 21.70 -21.20
C ALA A 133 10.24 21.50 -20.05
N GLY A 134 10.04 20.46 -19.22
CA GLY A 134 10.95 20.03 -18.17
C GLY A 134 12.17 19.23 -18.66
N GLY A 135 12.23 18.90 -19.95
CA GLY A 135 13.34 18.16 -20.56
C GLY A 135 13.10 16.65 -20.72
N TRP A 136 11.88 16.17 -20.47
CA TRP A 136 11.48 14.81 -20.83
C TRP A 136 11.26 14.67 -22.35
N GLN A 137 11.49 13.47 -22.87
CA GLN A 137 11.24 13.13 -24.26
C GLN A 137 10.40 11.84 -24.31
N PRO A 138 9.32 11.80 -25.11
CA PRO A 138 8.53 10.59 -25.28
C PRO A 138 9.34 9.50 -26.00
N MET A 139 8.98 8.24 -25.78
CA MET A 139 9.47 7.10 -26.56
C MET A 139 9.19 7.26 -28.06
N GLU A 140 9.99 6.55 -28.87
CA GLU A 140 9.81 6.50 -30.33
C GLU A 140 8.49 5.78 -30.68
N ASP A 141 7.86 6.17 -31.80
CA ASP A 141 6.55 5.65 -32.21
C ASP A 141 6.48 4.10 -32.33
N GLU A 142 7.62 3.45 -32.52
CA GLU A 142 7.77 1.99 -32.64
C GLU A 142 7.72 1.26 -31.29
N GLU A 143 7.93 1.97 -30.18
CA GLU A 143 7.96 1.45 -28.81
C GLU A 143 6.69 1.78 -28.01
N LEU A 144 5.80 2.62 -28.57
CA LEU A 144 4.53 2.99 -27.96
C LEU A 144 3.52 1.84 -28.07
N GLY A 145 2.95 1.43 -26.93
CA GLY A 145 1.87 0.44 -26.87
C GLY A 145 0.52 1.04 -27.29
N GLU A 146 -0.42 0.19 -27.71
CA GLU A 146 -1.78 0.62 -28.07
C GLU A 146 -2.52 1.29 -26.90
N ASP A 147 -2.17 0.92 -25.66
CA ASP A 147 -2.79 1.43 -24.42
C ASP A 147 -2.22 2.77 -23.95
N ASP A 148 -1.04 3.20 -24.44
CA ASP A 148 -0.43 4.49 -24.11
C ASP A 148 0.22 5.16 -25.35
N PRO A 149 -0.59 5.65 -26.30
CA PRO A 149 -0.11 6.16 -27.57
C PRO A 149 0.63 7.50 -27.49
N HIS A 150 0.77 8.10 -26.29
CA HIS A 150 1.45 9.39 -26.09
C HIS A 150 2.51 9.34 -24.99
N ASP A 151 2.90 8.15 -24.53
CA ASP A 151 3.85 7.94 -23.44
C ASP A 151 3.49 8.73 -22.16
N LEU A 152 2.21 8.69 -21.79
CA LEU A 152 1.70 9.31 -20.57
C LEU A 152 2.35 8.71 -19.33
N VAL A 153 2.60 7.39 -19.34
CA VAL A 153 3.31 6.73 -18.25
C VAL A 153 4.73 7.30 -18.12
N GLY A 154 5.46 7.45 -19.23
CA GLY A 154 6.79 8.08 -19.22
C GLY A 154 6.76 9.52 -18.69
N ALA A 155 5.77 10.31 -19.10
CA ALA A 155 5.61 11.70 -18.62
C ALA A 155 5.34 11.77 -17.11
N VAL A 156 4.49 10.87 -16.58
CA VAL A 156 4.20 10.78 -15.14
C VAL A 156 5.41 10.28 -14.36
N MET A 157 6.13 9.27 -14.87
CA MET A 157 7.35 8.77 -14.24
C MET A 157 8.42 9.86 -14.14
N PHE A 158 8.63 10.62 -15.22
CA PHE A 158 9.51 11.78 -15.19
C PHE A 158 9.10 12.78 -14.11
N ALA A 159 7.80 13.06 -13.99
CA ALA A 159 7.29 13.94 -12.96
C ALA A 159 7.60 13.39 -11.57
N ALA A 160 7.30 12.12 -11.31
CA ALA A 160 7.53 11.45 -10.03
C ALA A 160 8.99 11.51 -9.57
N GLU A 161 9.94 11.41 -10.51
CA GLU A 161 11.38 11.47 -10.22
C GLU A 161 11.92 12.88 -10.00
N SER A 162 11.34 13.89 -10.65
CA SER A 162 11.92 15.23 -10.71
C SER A 162 11.26 16.24 -9.78
N THR A 163 9.92 16.36 -9.79
CA THR A 163 9.19 17.41 -9.06
C THR A 163 7.95 16.91 -8.32
N GLY A 164 7.42 15.76 -8.71
CA GLY A 164 6.11 15.23 -8.33
C GLY A 164 4.93 16.01 -8.91
N GLU A 165 5.06 17.30 -9.20
CA GLU A 165 3.98 18.15 -9.70
C GLU A 165 4.21 18.60 -11.16
N LEU A 166 3.24 18.35 -12.04
CA LEU A 166 3.16 18.93 -13.38
C LEU A 166 1.72 19.39 -13.68
N PRO A 167 1.54 20.52 -14.40
CA PRO A 167 0.22 20.92 -14.87
C PRO A 167 -0.47 19.85 -15.72
N GLY A 168 -1.73 19.52 -15.40
CA GLY A 168 -2.49 18.48 -16.10
C GLY A 168 -2.60 17.16 -15.34
N MET A 169 -1.96 17.07 -14.17
CA MET A 169 -2.17 16.00 -13.21
C MET A 169 -2.28 16.53 -11.78
N ASP A 170 -2.82 15.70 -10.89
CA ASP A 170 -2.78 15.85 -9.44
C ASP A 170 -2.45 14.51 -8.78
N TRP A 171 -2.28 14.53 -7.46
CA TRP A 171 -1.91 13.35 -6.68
C TRP A 171 -3.18 12.81 -6.03
N LEU A 172 -3.38 11.50 -6.17
CA LEU A 172 -4.39 10.78 -5.40
C LEU A 172 -3.80 10.36 -4.05
N THR A 173 -2.57 9.85 -4.06
CA THR A 173 -1.87 9.32 -2.89
C THR A 173 -0.36 9.58 -3.00
N ASP A 174 0.30 10.00 -1.91
CA ASP A 174 1.76 9.90 -1.74
C ASP A 174 2.03 9.36 -0.33
N ALA A 175 2.31 8.07 -0.25
CA ALA A 175 2.64 7.37 0.98
C ALA A 175 4.10 6.93 0.93
N GLN A 176 4.83 7.18 2.01
CA GLN A 176 6.23 6.80 2.10
C GLN A 176 6.52 6.25 3.49
N GLU A 177 7.23 5.13 3.52
CA GLU A 177 7.79 4.55 4.73
C GLU A 177 9.30 4.41 4.58
N GLY A 178 10.03 4.76 5.65
CA GLY A 178 11.48 4.55 5.74
C GLY A 178 11.79 3.66 6.93
N GLN A 179 12.50 2.56 6.68
CA GLN A 179 12.88 1.60 7.71
C GLN A 179 14.39 1.32 7.65
N LEU A 180 15.05 1.36 8.81
CA LEU A 180 16.40 0.84 8.96
C LEU A 180 16.35 -0.68 9.10
N LEU A 181 16.98 -1.41 8.17
CA LEU A 181 17.02 -2.86 8.18
C LEU A 181 18.11 -3.37 9.14
N LEU A 182 17.75 -4.30 10.01
CA LEU A 182 18.62 -4.89 11.01
C LEU A 182 18.60 -6.43 10.92
N PRO A 183 19.74 -7.09 10.65
CA PRO A 183 19.80 -8.56 10.64
C PRO A 183 19.29 -9.20 11.93
N ALA A 184 19.47 -8.52 13.08
CA ALA A 184 19.01 -8.98 14.38
C ALA A 184 17.47 -9.08 14.51
N ARG A 185 16.72 -8.42 13.64
CA ARG A 185 15.24 -8.50 13.56
C ARG A 185 14.76 -9.52 12.53
N GLY A 186 15.70 -10.18 11.84
CA GLY A 186 15.38 -11.04 10.70
C GLY A 186 15.06 -10.28 9.42
N ASP A 187 15.36 -8.97 9.37
CA ASP A 187 15.22 -8.18 8.15
C ASP A 187 16.19 -8.69 7.08
N GLU A 188 15.79 -8.57 5.81
CA GLU A 188 16.61 -8.95 4.66
C GLU A 188 16.40 -7.95 3.52
N VAL A 189 17.33 -7.87 2.57
CA VAL A 189 17.17 -7.00 1.38
C VAL A 189 16.01 -7.49 0.50
N ALA A 190 15.47 -6.60 -0.34
CA ALA A 190 14.46 -7.03 -1.32
C ALA A 190 15.13 -7.83 -2.43
N ASP A 191 14.45 -8.87 -2.93
CA ASP A 191 14.89 -9.60 -4.11
C ASP A 191 14.92 -8.68 -5.32
N TRP A 192 16.01 -8.74 -6.08
CA TRP A 192 16.13 -7.97 -7.31
C TRP A 192 15.34 -8.66 -8.42
N SER A 193 14.35 -7.96 -8.97
CA SER A 193 13.60 -8.38 -10.16
C SER A 193 13.75 -7.35 -11.27
N THR A 194 13.89 -7.82 -12.51
CA THR A 194 13.76 -7.00 -13.72
C THR A 194 12.31 -6.82 -14.15
N GLU A 195 11.41 -7.62 -13.59
CA GLU A 195 9.99 -7.50 -13.86
C GLU A 195 9.40 -6.35 -13.03
N PRO A 196 8.47 -5.55 -13.60
CA PRO A 196 7.80 -4.52 -12.84
C PRO A 196 7.07 -5.15 -11.65
N VAL A 197 7.20 -4.52 -10.48
CA VAL A 197 6.39 -4.88 -9.32
C VAL A 197 4.93 -4.64 -9.68
N ARG A 198 4.18 -5.72 -9.91
CA ARG A 198 2.74 -5.67 -10.19
C ARG A 198 2.01 -5.90 -8.88
N ILE A 199 1.42 -4.85 -8.35
CA ILE A 199 0.48 -4.93 -7.23
C ILE A 199 -0.90 -4.61 -7.80
N ASN A 200 -1.83 -5.55 -7.68
CA ASN A 200 -3.23 -5.33 -8.05
C ASN A 200 -3.89 -4.55 -6.92
N PHE A 201 -4.03 -3.24 -7.09
CA PHE A 201 -4.91 -2.45 -6.25
C PHE A 201 -6.36 -2.79 -6.63
N GLY A 202 -7.14 -3.31 -5.67
CA GLY A 202 -8.56 -3.59 -5.88
C GLY A 202 -9.35 -2.34 -6.30
N THR A 203 -10.57 -2.52 -6.76
CA THR A 203 -11.44 -1.40 -7.19
C THR A 203 -11.79 -0.48 -6.01
N GLY A 204 -11.22 0.72 -5.96
CA GLY A 204 -11.69 1.83 -5.12
C GLY A 204 -10.66 2.42 -4.15
N TRP A 205 -10.74 3.73 -3.95
CA TRP A 205 -9.94 4.50 -2.99
C TRP A 205 -10.00 3.90 -1.58
N ARG A 206 -8.83 3.63 -0.99
CA ARG A 206 -8.70 3.39 0.45
C ARG A 206 -8.05 4.61 1.09
N LEU A 207 -8.88 5.59 1.44
CA LEU A 207 -8.48 6.54 2.48
C LEU A 207 -8.26 5.70 3.75
N GLN A 208 -6.99 5.47 4.11
CA GLN A 208 -6.66 5.16 5.49
C GLN A 208 -7.35 6.24 6.32
N GLN A 209 -8.43 5.88 7.02
CA GLN A 209 -8.95 6.70 8.09
C GLN A 209 -7.80 6.85 9.08
N ALA A 210 -7.10 7.98 9.01
CA ALA A 210 -6.32 8.46 10.13
C ALA A 210 -7.25 8.37 11.33
N ALA A 211 -6.90 7.51 12.29
CA ALA A 211 -7.68 7.19 13.46
C ALA A 211 -8.41 8.43 13.96
N ASN A 212 -9.74 8.43 13.80
CA ASN A 212 -10.57 9.59 14.08
C ASN A 212 -10.27 10.08 15.52
N PRO A 213 -9.67 11.26 15.73
CA PRO A 213 -9.37 11.76 17.08
C PRO A 213 -10.64 12.12 17.87
N TYR A 214 -11.82 12.00 17.23
CA TYR A 214 -13.14 12.14 17.82
C TYR A 214 -13.95 10.84 17.85
N ALA A 215 -13.35 9.69 17.52
CA ALA A 215 -13.92 8.41 17.92
C ALA A 215 -14.08 8.44 19.43
N ALA A 216 -15.32 8.24 19.91
CA ALA A 216 -15.58 8.26 21.33
C ALA A 216 -14.63 7.25 22.01
N PRO A 217 -13.87 7.65 23.05
CA PRO A 217 -13.10 6.68 23.79
C PRO A 217 -14.06 5.59 24.29
N PRO A 218 -13.62 4.32 24.36
CA PRO A 218 -14.46 3.26 24.86
C PRO A 218 -15.10 3.72 26.17
N ARG A 219 -16.44 3.73 26.19
CA ARG A 219 -17.23 4.12 27.36
C ARG A 219 -16.99 3.10 28.47
N ASN A 220 -15.93 3.30 29.27
CA ASN A 220 -15.89 3.14 30.73
C ASN A 220 -14.43 3.02 31.23
N PRO A 221 -13.85 4.08 31.80
CA PRO A 221 -12.69 3.94 32.69
C PRO A 221 -13.22 3.50 34.07
N GLY A 222 -13.50 2.21 34.25
CA GLY A 222 -13.86 1.70 35.59
C GLY A 222 -14.73 0.44 35.70
N ALA A 223 -14.98 -0.31 34.63
CA ALA A 223 -15.71 -1.58 34.74
C ALA A 223 -14.81 -2.76 34.31
N THR A 224 -14.00 -3.26 35.24
CA THR A 224 -13.44 -4.61 35.16
C THR A 224 -14.58 -5.61 35.36
N ALA A 225 -15.36 -5.83 34.31
CA ALA A 225 -16.06 -7.08 34.12
C ALA A 225 -15.44 -7.65 32.85
N ALA A 226 -14.52 -8.60 33.02
CA ALA A 226 -14.00 -9.40 31.93
C ALA A 226 -15.22 -10.04 31.25
N VAL A 227 -15.60 -9.49 30.10
CA VAL A 227 -16.25 -10.30 29.07
C VAL A 227 -15.21 -11.38 28.77
N PRO A 228 -15.55 -12.68 28.91
CA PRO A 228 -14.61 -13.71 28.49
C PRO A 228 -14.32 -13.47 27.01
N GLU A 229 -13.09 -13.09 26.68
CA GLU A 229 -12.61 -13.19 25.30
C GLU A 229 -12.86 -14.63 24.89
N GLU A 230 -13.72 -14.82 23.89
CA GLU A 230 -13.89 -16.14 23.31
C GLU A 230 -12.50 -16.57 22.81
N PRO A 231 -12.04 -17.78 23.18
CA PRO A 231 -10.71 -18.23 22.82
C PRO A 231 -10.58 -18.21 21.29
N GLN A 232 -9.61 -17.47 20.78
CA GLN A 232 -9.28 -17.42 19.35
C GLN A 232 -9.11 -18.86 18.82
N PRO A 233 -9.59 -19.17 17.60
CA PRO A 233 -9.48 -20.51 17.05
C PRO A 233 -8.03 -20.98 16.97
N ASP A 234 -7.76 -22.23 17.33
CA ASP A 234 -6.43 -22.82 17.17
C ASP A 234 -6.23 -23.25 15.71
N PHE A 235 -5.90 -22.29 14.84
CA PHE A 235 -5.70 -22.52 13.41
C PHE A 235 -4.59 -23.53 13.12
N ALA A 236 -3.57 -23.63 13.98
CA ALA A 236 -2.51 -24.62 13.82
C ALA A 236 -3.06 -26.06 13.94
N SER A 237 -4.00 -26.29 14.85
CA SER A 237 -4.68 -27.58 15.00
C SER A 237 -5.76 -27.80 13.93
N LEU A 238 -6.51 -26.76 13.57
CA LEU A 238 -7.63 -26.86 12.62
C LEU A 238 -7.18 -27.07 11.18
N PHE A 239 -6.06 -26.46 10.78
CA PHE A 239 -5.48 -26.55 9.44
C PHE A 239 -4.11 -27.20 9.48
N ALA A 240 -4.01 -28.34 10.19
CA ALA A 240 -2.75 -29.05 10.37
C ALA A 240 -2.06 -29.32 9.02
N LEU A 241 -0.84 -28.80 8.87
CA LEU A 241 -0.08 -28.95 7.64
C LEU A 241 0.27 -30.43 7.40
N PRO A 242 0.21 -30.89 6.14
CA PRO A 242 0.74 -32.20 5.79
C PRO A 242 2.24 -32.26 6.11
N ALA A 243 2.78 -33.46 6.29
CA ALA A 243 4.22 -33.64 6.45
C ALA A 243 4.93 -32.94 5.28
N ALA A 244 5.93 -32.11 5.60
CA ALA A 244 6.71 -31.39 4.61
C ALA A 244 7.18 -32.38 3.53
N CYS A 245 6.93 -32.06 2.26
CA CYS A 245 7.49 -32.85 1.18
C CYS A 245 9.01 -32.67 1.22
N ASP A 246 9.77 -33.77 1.28
CA ASP A 246 11.25 -33.77 1.20
C ASP A 246 11.77 -33.39 -0.21
N CYS A 247 10.92 -32.81 -1.06
CA CYS A 247 11.27 -32.39 -2.39
C CYS A 247 11.68 -30.91 -2.35
N GLU A 248 12.97 -30.65 -2.50
CA GLU A 248 13.54 -29.29 -2.62
C GLU A 248 13.23 -28.63 -3.99
N GLU A 249 12.23 -29.13 -4.73
CA GLU A 249 11.84 -28.64 -6.05
C GLU A 249 10.63 -27.71 -5.94
N GLU A 250 10.77 -26.47 -6.41
CA GLU A 250 9.72 -25.44 -6.43
C GLU A 250 8.46 -25.90 -7.21
N ASP A 251 8.62 -26.76 -8.23
CA ASP A 251 7.55 -27.28 -9.09
C ASP A 251 7.18 -28.76 -8.84
N CYS A 252 7.31 -29.24 -7.60
CA CYS A 252 6.97 -30.64 -7.33
C CYS A 252 5.46 -30.91 -7.54
N GLN A 253 5.11 -31.65 -8.60
CA GLN A 253 3.73 -32.09 -8.88
C GLN A 253 3.07 -32.93 -7.77
N LYS A 254 3.85 -33.43 -6.79
CA LYS A 254 3.31 -34.15 -5.62
C LYS A 254 2.96 -33.22 -4.46
N CYS A 255 3.47 -32.00 -4.47
CA CYS A 255 3.12 -30.94 -3.53
C CYS A 255 1.80 -30.31 -3.99
N HIS A 256 0.68 -30.90 -3.61
CA HIS A 256 -0.59 -30.22 -3.78
C HIS A 256 -0.61 -28.97 -2.89
N TRP A 257 -1.15 -27.87 -3.44
CA TRP A 257 -1.44 -26.67 -2.68
C TRP A 257 -2.28 -27.02 -1.45
N THR A 258 -1.95 -26.41 -0.31
CA THR A 258 -2.71 -26.58 0.93
C THR A 258 -3.11 -25.24 1.49
N PHE A 259 -4.37 -25.16 1.93
CA PHE A 259 -4.83 -24.02 2.71
C PHE A 259 -4.17 -24.07 4.11
N THR A 260 -3.39 -23.05 4.45
CA THR A 260 -2.49 -23.07 5.61
C THR A 260 -3.12 -22.43 6.85
N PRO A 261 -2.63 -22.75 8.07
CA PRO A 261 -3.06 -22.08 9.30
C PRO A 261 -2.92 -20.56 9.25
N ARG A 262 -1.84 -20.05 8.65
CA ARG A 262 -1.55 -18.61 8.58
C ARG A 262 -2.54 -17.91 7.66
N THR A 263 -2.82 -18.48 6.48
CA THR A 263 -3.83 -17.90 5.59
C THR A 263 -5.23 -17.99 6.19
N ALA A 264 -5.56 -19.09 6.87
CA ALA A 264 -6.85 -19.23 7.57
C ALA A 264 -7.05 -18.20 8.69
N ASP A 265 -5.99 -17.91 9.46
CA ASP A 265 -6.02 -16.90 10.52
C ASP A 265 -6.28 -15.49 9.96
N LEU A 266 -5.54 -15.06 8.93
CA LEU A 266 -5.75 -13.73 8.33
C LEU A 266 -7.13 -13.62 7.66
N LEU A 267 -7.58 -14.67 6.98
CA LEU A 267 -8.89 -14.68 6.35
C LEU A 267 -10.02 -14.65 7.39
N PHE A 268 -9.84 -15.33 8.52
CA PHE A 268 -10.78 -15.27 9.64
C PHE A 268 -10.85 -13.86 10.22
N SER A 269 -9.70 -13.22 10.47
CA SER A 269 -9.66 -11.82 10.95
C SER A 269 -10.35 -10.87 9.99
N ALA A 270 -10.11 -11.00 8.68
CA ALA A 270 -10.78 -10.19 7.66
C ALA A 270 -12.30 -10.40 7.66
N LEU A 271 -12.77 -11.65 7.74
CA LEU A 271 -14.20 -11.95 7.78
C LEU A 271 -14.86 -11.44 9.06
N ASP A 272 -14.19 -11.53 10.22
CA ASP A 272 -14.73 -11.02 11.48
C ASP A 272 -14.84 -9.50 11.48
N GLU A 273 -13.79 -8.79 11.03
CA GLU A 273 -13.82 -7.33 10.91
C GLU A 273 -14.85 -6.85 9.88
N LEU A 274 -14.96 -7.53 8.73
CA LEU A 274 -16.01 -7.25 7.75
C LEU A 274 -17.41 -7.49 8.32
N ALA A 275 -17.61 -8.54 9.14
CA ALA A 275 -18.88 -8.78 9.80
C ALA A 275 -19.23 -7.63 10.75
N GLU A 276 -18.26 -7.19 11.57
CA GLU A 276 -18.46 -6.05 12.47
C GLU A 276 -18.83 -4.78 11.73
N ALA A 277 -18.05 -4.42 10.70
CA ALA A 277 -18.30 -3.25 9.86
C ALA A 277 -19.68 -3.32 9.20
N ALA A 278 -20.06 -4.48 8.64
CA ALA A 278 -21.35 -4.65 7.98
C ALA A 278 -22.53 -4.54 8.97
N TYR A 279 -22.40 -5.08 10.19
CA TYR A 279 -23.45 -4.96 11.20
C TYR A 279 -23.60 -3.53 11.72
N ASP A 280 -22.49 -2.83 11.94
CA ASP A 280 -22.49 -1.44 12.40
C ASP A 280 -23.03 -0.50 11.31
N ASP A 281 -22.56 -0.65 10.06
CA ASP A 281 -23.10 0.10 8.92
C ASP A 281 -24.61 -0.18 8.75
N ALA A 282 -25.05 -1.43 8.88
CA ALA A 282 -26.47 -1.78 8.73
C ALA A 282 -27.32 -1.11 9.81
N ALA A 283 -26.83 -1.07 11.05
CA ALA A 283 -27.52 -0.42 12.17
C ALA A 283 -27.62 1.11 11.99
N GLU A 284 -26.56 1.74 11.46
CA GLU A 284 -26.53 3.19 11.24
C GLU A 284 -27.31 3.62 9.99
N LEU A 285 -27.11 2.92 8.88
CA LEU A 285 -27.73 3.25 7.59
C LEU A 285 -29.22 2.87 7.56
N GLY A 286 -29.62 1.81 8.25
CA GLY A 286 -31.02 1.36 8.34
C GLY A 286 -31.61 1.02 6.97
N GLU A 287 -32.68 1.72 6.58
CA GLU A 287 -33.34 1.59 5.27
C GLU A 287 -32.89 2.64 4.25
N ARG A 288 -32.00 3.56 4.64
CA ARG A 288 -31.53 4.63 3.76
C ARG A 288 -30.68 4.01 2.63
N PRO A 289 -30.86 4.40 1.36
CA PRO A 289 -29.96 3.95 0.30
C PRO A 289 -28.56 4.53 0.49
N VAL A 290 -27.54 3.79 0.05
CA VAL A 290 -26.19 4.33 -0.16
C VAL A 290 -26.25 5.25 -1.40
N THR A 291 -25.59 6.39 -1.35
CA THR A 291 -25.44 7.31 -2.48
C THR A 291 -23.98 7.43 -2.90
N GLN A 292 -23.73 8.02 -4.07
CA GLN A 292 -22.36 8.30 -4.52
C GLN A 292 -21.63 9.27 -3.57
N ASP A 293 -22.37 10.14 -2.88
CA ASP A 293 -21.80 11.03 -1.85
C ASP A 293 -21.38 10.27 -0.57
N ASP A 294 -21.85 9.03 -0.39
CA ASP A 294 -21.44 8.13 0.70
C ASP A 294 -20.25 7.24 0.30
N ASP A 295 -19.65 7.41 -0.88
CA ASP A 295 -18.51 6.60 -1.30
C ASP A 295 -17.32 6.76 -0.33
N GLY A 296 -16.80 5.63 0.16
CA GLY A 296 -15.81 5.58 1.24
C GLY A 296 -16.28 6.02 2.63
N ALA A 297 -17.55 6.45 2.81
CA ALA A 297 -18.09 6.85 4.11
C ALA A 297 -18.47 5.64 5.00
N TRP A 298 -18.82 4.51 4.36
CA TRP A 298 -19.18 3.25 5.02
C TRP A 298 -18.03 2.27 4.99
N GLY A 299 -17.87 1.47 6.05
CA GLY A 299 -16.79 0.47 6.13
C GLY A 299 -17.01 -0.73 5.19
N PHE A 300 -18.27 -1.00 4.85
CA PHE A 300 -18.69 -2.18 4.12
C PHE A 300 -19.61 -1.85 2.92
N PHE A 301 -20.77 -1.21 3.13
CA PHE A 301 -21.80 -1.13 2.06
C PHE A 301 -21.47 -0.17 0.91
N SER A 302 -20.58 0.82 1.10
CA SER A 302 -20.06 1.68 0.03
C SER A 302 -19.22 0.89 -0.99
N ARG A 303 -18.60 -0.22 -0.55
CA ARG A 303 -17.70 -1.06 -1.35
C ARG A 303 -18.43 -2.04 -2.25
N LEU A 304 -19.74 -2.20 -2.07
CA LEU A 304 -20.55 -3.13 -2.86
C LEU A 304 -20.98 -2.51 -4.19
N PRO A 305 -21.30 -3.34 -5.20
CA PRO A 305 -21.83 -2.88 -6.46
C PRO A 305 -23.07 -1.99 -6.29
N GLN A 306 -23.19 -0.93 -7.11
CA GLN A 306 -24.25 0.08 -6.99
C GLN A 306 -25.66 -0.51 -7.04
N VAL A 307 -25.84 -1.64 -7.74
CA VAL A 307 -27.11 -2.39 -7.82
C VAL A 307 -27.65 -2.81 -6.43
N THR A 308 -26.78 -2.90 -5.42
CA THR A 308 -27.13 -3.27 -4.04
C THR A 308 -27.51 -2.09 -3.15
N TRP A 309 -27.21 -0.85 -3.56
CA TRP A 309 -27.24 0.32 -2.67
C TRP A 309 -28.63 0.65 -2.11
N ARG A 310 -29.70 0.22 -2.81
CA ARG A 310 -31.10 0.42 -2.41
C ARG A 310 -31.66 -0.73 -1.56
N GLN A 311 -30.85 -1.73 -1.21
CA GLN A 311 -31.31 -2.88 -0.43
C GLN A 311 -31.65 -2.51 1.01
N ASN A 312 -32.63 -3.24 1.56
CA ASN A 312 -33.21 -2.95 2.88
C ASN A 312 -32.35 -3.44 4.06
N LEU A 313 -32.73 -3.08 5.28
CA LEU A 313 -32.01 -3.48 6.49
C LEU A 313 -31.88 -5.01 6.65
N GLN A 314 -32.92 -5.77 6.29
CA GLN A 314 -32.88 -7.23 6.42
C GLN A 314 -31.86 -7.85 5.46
N TRP A 315 -31.81 -7.38 4.22
CA TRP A 315 -30.82 -7.78 3.23
C TRP A 315 -29.41 -7.48 3.73
N ARG A 316 -29.19 -6.28 4.28
CA ARG A 316 -27.90 -5.84 4.84
C ARG A 316 -27.45 -6.71 6.00
N ARG A 317 -28.36 -7.04 6.93
CA ARG A 317 -28.08 -7.97 8.04
C ARG A 317 -27.78 -9.37 7.55
N ASN A 318 -28.44 -9.83 6.48
CA ASN A 318 -28.14 -11.14 5.89
C ASN A 318 -26.76 -11.15 5.21
N LEU A 319 -26.33 -10.05 4.61
CA LEU A 319 -24.99 -9.95 4.03
C LEU A 319 -23.91 -9.91 5.13
N ALA A 320 -24.11 -9.14 6.20
CA ALA A 320 -23.25 -9.18 7.38
C ALA A 320 -23.17 -10.59 7.98
N ARG A 321 -24.28 -11.34 7.94
CA ARG A 321 -24.32 -12.73 8.40
C ARG A 321 -23.52 -13.68 7.51
N ALA A 322 -23.41 -13.41 6.21
CA ALA A 322 -22.57 -14.21 5.31
C ALA A 322 -21.09 -14.14 5.72
N CYS A 323 -20.62 -13.01 6.25
CA CYS A 323 -19.29 -12.91 6.86
C CYS A 323 -19.13 -13.87 8.05
N ASP A 324 -20.09 -13.85 8.99
CA ASP A 324 -20.10 -14.78 10.14
C ASP A 324 -20.15 -16.26 9.70
N ASP A 325 -20.88 -16.58 8.63
CA ASP A 325 -21.05 -17.95 8.17
C ASP A 325 -19.73 -18.52 7.61
N LEU A 326 -19.00 -17.71 6.82
CA LEU A 326 -17.67 -18.06 6.30
C LEU A 326 -16.61 -18.07 7.41
N ALA A 327 -16.63 -17.09 8.33
CA ALA A 327 -15.76 -17.08 9.49
C ALA A 327 -15.98 -18.34 10.34
N GLY A 328 -17.25 -18.73 10.52
CA GLY A 328 -17.63 -19.94 11.23
C GLY A 328 -17.12 -21.22 10.56
N ASP A 329 -17.00 -21.26 9.23
CA ASP A 329 -16.37 -22.40 8.54
C ASP A 329 -14.90 -22.53 8.95
N LEU A 330 -14.16 -21.42 8.95
CA LEU A 330 -12.76 -21.38 9.37
C LEU A 330 -12.59 -21.80 10.83
N GLN A 331 -13.46 -21.31 11.73
CA GLN A 331 -13.48 -21.71 13.14
C GLN A 331 -13.70 -23.22 13.34
N ARG A 332 -14.33 -23.90 12.38
CA ARG A 332 -14.56 -25.35 12.39
C ARG A 332 -13.46 -26.14 11.66
N GLY A 333 -12.45 -25.48 11.10
CA GLY A 333 -11.41 -26.10 10.28
C GLY A 333 -11.88 -26.49 8.87
N SER A 334 -12.99 -25.91 8.42
CA SER A 334 -13.50 -26.11 7.07
C SER A 334 -13.02 -24.98 6.15
N TRP A 335 -12.88 -25.30 4.87
CA TRP A 335 -12.64 -24.26 3.86
C TRP A 335 -13.91 -23.40 3.72
N PRO A 336 -13.76 -22.07 3.58
CA PRO A 336 -14.90 -21.16 3.44
C PRO A 336 -15.45 -21.30 2.01
N ARG A 337 -16.40 -22.21 1.81
CA ARG A 337 -17.00 -22.48 0.49
C ARG A 337 -18.33 -21.73 0.39
N PRO A 338 -18.45 -20.73 -0.50
CA PRO A 338 -19.69 -20.01 -0.68
C PRO A 338 -20.85 -20.94 -1.08
N THR A 339 -21.99 -20.75 -0.43
CA THR A 339 -23.23 -21.45 -0.77
C THR A 339 -24.22 -20.58 -1.54
N CYS A 340 -23.95 -19.29 -1.71
CA CYS A 340 -24.77 -18.33 -2.43
C CYS A 340 -23.94 -17.12 -2.88
N ALA A 341 -24.49 -16.28 -3.76
CA ALA A 341 -23.76 -15.13 -4.32
C ALA A 341 -23.37 -14.08 -3.26
N ALA A 342 -24.15 -13.96 -2.18
CA ALA A 342 -23.79 -13.12 -1.04
C ALA A 342 -22.49 -13.58 -0.37
N GLU A 343 -22.32 -14.89 -0.15
CA GLU A 343 -21.10 -15.45 0.41
C GLU A 343 -19.91 -15.30 -0.56
N GLU A 344 -20.14 -15.44 -1.88
CA GLU A 344 -19.08 -15.20 -2.87
C GLU A 344 -18.59 -13.75 -2.84
N MET A 345 -19.51 -12.78 -2.86
CA MET A 345 -19.15 -11.36 -2.78
C MET A 345 -18.36 -11.06 -1.50
N VAL A 346 -18.82 -11.55 -0.35
CA VAL A 346 -18.13 -11.36 0.93
C VAL A 346 -16.74 -11.99 0.94
N LEU A 347 -16.61 -13.22 0.42
CA LEU A 347 -15.32 -13.90 0.38
C LEU A 347 -14.31 -13.17 -0.51
N HIS A 348 -14.77 -12.59 -1.62
CA HIS A 348 -13.93 -11.74 -2.46
C HIS A 348 -13.42 -10.51 -1.71
N LEU A 349 -14.30 -9.82 -0.97
CA LEU A 349 -13.89 -8.70 -0.14
C LEU A 349 -12.88 -9.13 0.93
N ALA A 350 -13.14 -10.26 1.60
CA ALA A 350 -12.28 -10.77 2.66
C ALA A 350 -10.88 -11.17 2.16
N LEU A 351 -10.79 -11.83 1.00
CA LEU A 351 -9.50 -12.16 0.38
C LEU A 351 -8.72 -10.90 -0.01
N GLY A 352 -9.41 -9.82 -0.41
CA GLY A 352 -8.78 -8.52 -0.67
C GLY A 352 -8.39 -7.74 0.59
N GLU A 353 -8.91 -8.07 1.76
CA GLU A 353 -8.55 -7.46 3.05
C GLU A 353 -7.49 -8.24 3.82
N ALA A 354 -7.48 -9.57 3.69
CA ALA A 354 -6.62 -10.47 4.46
C ALA A 354 -5.12 -10.05 4.47
N PRO A 355 -4.51 -9.56 3.37
CA PRO A 355 -3.14 -9.07 3.39
C PRO A 355 -2.88 -7.91 4.39
N ALA A 356 -3.84 -7.01 4.60
CA ALA A 356 -3.68 -5.86 5.48
C ALA A 356 -3.50 -6.27 6.96
N HIS A 357 -4.03 -7.44 7.35
CA HIS A 357 -3.86 -7.96 8.71
C HIS A 357 -2.45 -8.51 8.97
N LEU A 358 -1.68 -8.82 7.91
CA LEU A 358 -0.28 -9.23 8.06
C LEU A 358 0.59 -8.06 8.55
N GLU A 359 0.33 -6.86 8.06
CA GLU A 359 1.09 -5.64 8.38
C GLU A 359 0.87 -5.15 9.82
N ALA A 360 -0.23 -5.56 10.45
CA ALA A 360 -0.58 -5.19 11.82
C ALA A 360 0.33 -5.82 12.89
N GLY A 361 1.18 -6.80 12.53
CA GLY A 361 2.27 -7.27 13.38
C GLY A 361 1.83 -8.07 14.61
N ASP A 362 0.89 -9.00 14.47
CA ASP A 362 0.43 -9.86 15.57
C ASP A 362 1.43 -10.98 15.91
N SER A 363 1.88 -10.99 17.17
CA SER A 363 2.75 -12.03 17.73
C SER A 363 2.13 -13.43 17.76
N ALA A 364 0.80 -13.55 17.87
CA ALA A 364 0.11 -14.84 17.85
C ALA A 364 0.13 -15.44 16.44
N HIS A 365 -0.19 -14.62 15.42
CA HIS A 365 -0.06 -14.99 14.01
C HIS A 365 1.37 -15.45 13.67
N ALA A 366 2.38 -14.71 14.13
CA ALA A 366 3.78 -15.03 13.89
C ALA A 366 4.20 -16.40 14.46
N ALA A 367 3.50 -16.92 15.47
CA ALA A 367 3.78 -18.22 16.10
C ALA A 367 3.18 -19.42 15.34
N LEU A 368 2.30 -19.20 14.36
CA LEU A 368 1.69 -20.28 13.58
C LEU A 368 2.73 -21.05 12.72
N PRO A 369 2.50 -22.33 12.40
CA PRO A 369 3.39 -23.07 11.51
C PRO A 369 3.56 -22.37 10.15
N LYS A 370 4.80 -22.30 9.65
CA LYS A 370 5.10 -21.73 8.33
C LYS A 370 4.98 -22.80 7.25
N HIS A 371 4.53 -22.40 6.07
CA HIS A 371 4.44 -23.24 4.88
C HIS A 371 4.74 -22.42 3.62
N ARG A 372 5.15 -23.08 2.53
CA ARG A 372 5.45 -22.40 1.25
C ARG A 372 4.20 -21.80 0.59
N ASP A 373 3.02 -22.36 0.87
CA ASP A 373 1.73 -21.91 0.34
C ASP A 373 1.10 -20.83 1.24
N ASP A 374 1.82 -20.32 2.25
CA ASP A 374 1.32 -19.24 3.11
C ASP A 374 1.04 -18.00 2.28
N TYR A 375 -0.14 -17.40 2.52
CA TYR A 375 -0.61 -16.16 1.88
C TYR A 375 -0.80 -16.24 0.36
N ASP A 376 -0.90 -17.44 -0.22
CA ASP A 376 -1.30 -17.65 -1.60
C ASP A 376 -2.82 -17.43 -1.78
N PHE A 377 -3.23 -16.17 -1.71
CA PHE A 377 -4.63 -15.76 -1.83
C PHE A 377 -5.18 -15.93 -3.25
N ASP A 378 -4.31 -15.92 -4.27
CA ASP A 378 -4.69 -16.22 -5.65
C ASP A 378 -5.14 -17.69 -5.75
N ALA A 379 -4.40 -18.64 -5.19
CA ALA A 379 -4.84 -20.02 -5.11
C ALA A 379 -6.11 -20.18 -4.26
N CYS A 380 -6.29 -19.41 -3.18
CA CYS A 380 -7.57 -19.38 -2.47
C CYS A 380 -8.74 -19.00 -3.39
N SER A 381 -8.54 -18.01 -4.27
CA SER A 381 -9.53 -17.63 -5.28
C SER A 381 -9.84 -18.77 -6.26
N ASP A 382 -8.81 -19.48 -6.72
CA ASP A 382 -9.00 -20.63 -7.63
C ASP A 382 -9.72 -21.82 -6.99
N PHE A 383 -9.53 -22.03 -5.68
CA PHE A 383 -10.01 -23.24 -4.99
C PHE A 383 -11.31 -23.06 -4.20
N PHE A 384 -11.64 -21.87 -3.73
CA PHE A 384 -12.83 -21.65 -2.89
C PHE A 384 -14.09 -21.36 -3.70
N PHE A 385 -13.94 -20.77 -4.89
CA PHE A 385 -15.04 -20.33 -5.72
C PHE A 385 -15.41 -21.35 -6.79
N GLN A 386 -16.65 -21.29 -7.26
CA GLN A 386 -17.08 -22.05 -8.43
C GLN A 386 -16.91 -21.23 -9.71
N ASP A 387 -17.23 -19.94 -9.60
CA ASP A 387 -17.03 -18.91 -10.61
C ASP A 387 -16.80 -17.56 -9.92
N HIS A 388 -16.63 -16.51 -10.73
CA HIS A 388 -16.38 -15.14 -10.25
C HIS A 388 -17.40 -14.15 -10.84
N ASP A 389 -18.57 -14.65 -11.27
CA ASP A 389 -19.53 -13.85 -12.04
C ASP A 389 -20.14 -12.72 -11.20
N VAL A 390 -20.17 -12.88 -9.87
CA VAL A 390 -20.62 -11.84 -8.94
C VAL A 390 -19.80 -10.54 -9.06
N LEU A 391 -18.52 -10.62 -9.47
CA LEU A 391 -17.67 -9.46 -9.69
C LEU A 391 -18.04 -8.67 -10.95
N TRP A 392 -18.79 -9.26 -11.88
CA TRP A 392 -19.24 -8.54 -13.07
C TRP A 392 -20.14 -7.35 -12.71
N LEU A 393 -20.81 -7.38 -11.56
CA LEU A 393 -21.69 -6.31 -11.08
C LEU A 393 -20.97 -4.97 -10.84
N TYR A 394 -19.63 -4.97 -10.75
CA TYR A 394 -18.84 -3.74 -10.69
C TYR A 394 -18.68 -3.03 -12.05
N ASP A 395 -18.98 -3.71 -13.17
CA ASP A 395 -18.95 -3.11 -14.51
C ASP A 395 -20.03 -2.03 -14.65
N SER A 396 -19.66 -0.90 -15.26
CA SER A 396 -20.54 0.25 -15.48
C SER A 396 -21.83 -0.11 -16.21
N LYS A 397 -21.84 -1.15 -17.05
CA LYS A 397 -23.04 -1.61 -17.77
C LYS A 397 -24.17 -2.11 -16.86
N TYR A 398 -23.88 -2.43 -15.59
CA TYR A 398 -24.89 -2.79 -14.60
C TYR A 398 -25.24 -1.64 -13.64
N ASN A 399 -24.48 -0.54 -13.69
CA ASN A 399 -24.67 0.64 -12.86
C ASN A 399 -25.64 1.66 -13.53
N GLU A 400 -25.74 1.65 -14.86
CA GLU A 400 -26.65 2.50 -15.63
C GLU A 400 -28.06 1.89 -15.69
N GLY A 401 -29.02 2.40 -14.91
CA GLY A 401 -30.44 2.09 -15.16
C GLY A 401 -31.41 2.10 -13.98
N SER A 402 -31.43 3.12 -13.11
CA SER A 402 -32.55 3.27 -12.17
C SER A 402 -33.11 4.68 -11.98
N ASP A 403 -32.73 5.60 -12.88
CA ASP A 403 -33.37 6.91 -12.99
C ASP A 403 -34.24 6.93 -14.27
N GLU A 404 -35.50 6.56 -14.09
CA GLU A 404 -36.62 6.91 -14.99
C GLU A 404 -36.60 6.39 -16.44
N ALA A 405 -36.40 5.09 -16.67
CA ALA A 405 -36.81 4.44 -17.92
C ALA A 405 -38.07 3.58 -17.72
N ASP A 406 -39.10 3.91 -18.48
CA ASP A 406 -40.44 3.30 -18.56
C ASP A 406 -40.41 1.76 -18.71
N GLY A 407 -40.38 1.03 -17.59
CA GLY A 407 -41.00 -0.28 -17.31
C GLY A 407 -40.89 -1.45 -18.29
N SER A 408 -40.11 -1.38 -19.38
CA SER A 408 -40.25 -2.31 -20.51
C SER A 408 -38.96 -2.96 -21.00
N GLU A 409 -37.78 -2.54 -20.52
CA GLU A 409 -36.54 -3.26 -20.83
C GLU A 409 -36.16 -4.22 -19.70
N PRO A 410 -35.87 -5.50 -20.01
CA PRO A 410 -35.41 -6.45 -19.00
C PRO A 410 -34.09 -5.98 -18.40
N SER A 411 -33.95 -6.11 -17.07
CA SER A 411 -32.73 -5.77 -16.36
C SER A 411 -31.53 -6.45 -17.04
N PRO A 412 -30.41 -5.73 -17.28
CA PRO A 412 -29.20 -6.33 -17.84
C PRO A 412 -28.56 -7.33 -16.88
N ILE A 413 -28.92 -7.30 -15.60
CA ILE A 413 -28.38 -8.17 -14.55
C ILE A 413 -28.95 -9.60 -14.72
N PRO A 414 -28.10 -10.62 -14.84
CA PRO A 414 -28.54 -12.01 -14.84
C PRO A 414 -29.40 -12.33 -13.61
N PRO A 415 -30.49 -13.13 -13.73
CA PRO A 415 -31.39 -13.39 -12.60
C PRO A 415 -30.68 -13.90 -11.34
N ALA A 416 -29.67 -14.77 -11.48
CA ALA A 416 -28.91 -15.30 -10.35
C ALA A 416 -28.09 -14.22 -9.59
N LEU A 417 -27.74 -13.12 -10.27
CA LEU A 417 -26.95 -12.02 -9.71
C LEU A 417 -27.82 -10.83 -9.28
N HIS A 418 -29.14 -10.92 -9.45
CA HIS A 418 -30.04 -9.90 -8.93
C HIS A 418 -29.93 -9.87 -7.39
N PRO A 419 -29.76 -8.71 -6.74
CA PRO A 419 -29.54 -8.63 -5.30
C PRO A 419 -30.58 -9.37 -4.46
N ASP A 420 -31.84 -9.39 -4.91
CA ASP A 420 -32.92 -10.12 -4.22
C ASP A 420 -32.72 -11.64 -4.16
N ASN A 421 -31.91 -12.18 -5.08
CA ASN A 421 -31.61 -13.62 -5.21
C ASN A 421 -30.24 -13.99 -4.62
N TRP A 422 -29.48 -13.03 -4.07
CA TRP A 422 -28.12 -13.29 -3.56
C TRP A 422 -28.03 -14.33 -2.45
N PHE A 423 -29.14 -14.60 -1.76
CA PHE A 423 -29.21 -15.58 -0.67
C PHE A 423 -29.83 -16.92 -1.11
N GLU A 424 -30.10 -17.10 -2.40
CA GLU A 424 -30.53 -18.40 -2.93
C GLU A 424 -29.35 -19.38 -2.93
N ASP A 425 -29.58 -20.59 -2.41
CA ASP A 425 -28.54 -21.60 -2.33
C ASP A 425 -28.12 -22.11 -3.72
N PHE A 426 -26.83 -22.27 -3.92
CA PHE A 426 -26.29 -23.00 -5.06
C PHE A 426 -26.67 -24.47 -4.93
N GLY A 427 -27.41 -24.99 -5.91
CA GLY A 427 -28.00 -26.34 -5.85
C GLY A 427 -27.00 -27.50 -5.84
N ASN A 428 -25.70 -27.23 -5.90
CA ASN A 428 -24.62 -28.22 -5.88
C ASN A 428 -23.84 -28.27 -4.55
N VAL A 429 -24.16 -27.43 -3.57
CA VAL A 429 -23.57 -27.44 -2.22
C VAL A 429 -24.66 -27.47 -1.13
N PRO A 430 -24.37 -28.01 0.07
CA PRO A 430 -25.34 -28.01 1.16
C PRO A 430 -25.68 -26.59 1.64
N ALA A 431 -26.98 -26.28 1.72
CA ALA A 431 -27.48 -25.01 2.23
C ALA A 431 -27.08 -24.73 3.68
N ARG A 432 -26.95 -23.45 4.03
CA ARG A 432 -26.77 -23.01 5.43
C ARG A 432 -28.02 -23.29 6.26
N SER A 433 -27.83 -23.52 7.57
CA SER A 433 -28.97 -23.67 8.49
C SER A 433 -29.82 -22.39 8.53
N PRO A 434 -31.15 -22.45 8.35
CA PRO A 434 -32.00 -21.25 8.44
C PRO A 434 -32.10 -20.69 9.88
N GLU A 435 -31.72 -21.46 10.90
CA GLU A 435 -31.84 -21.10 12.32
C GLU A 435 -30.58 -20.41 12.89
N ARG A 436 -29.64 -20.01 12.03
CA ARG A 436 -28.33 -19.47 12.42
C ARG A 436 -28.35 -18.10 13.12
N GLY A 437 -29.45 -17.36 13.00
CA GLY A 437 -29.63 -16.06 13.63
C GLY A 437 -28.69 -14.98 13.06
N HIS A 438 -28.60 -13.85 13.75
CA HIS A 438 -27.71 -12.73 13.42
C HIS A 438 -26.90 -12.34 14.67
N ARG A 439 -25.69 -11.83 14.47
CA ARG A 439 -24.93 -11.15 15.54
C ARG A 439 -25.72 -9.92 16.00
N ARG A 440 -25.72 -9.69 17.32
CA ARG A 440 -26.33 -8.55 18.04
C ARG A 440 -27.87 -8.41 17.86
#